data_AF-A0A428JR42-F1
#
_entry.id   AF-A0A428JR42-F1
#
_cell.length_a   1.000
_cell.length_b   1.000
_cell.length_c   1.000
_cell.angle_alpha   90.00
_cell.angle_beta   90.00
_cell.angle_gamma   90.00
#
_symmetry.space_group_name_H-M   'P 1'
#
loop_
_entity.id
_entity.type
_entity.pdbx_description
1 polymer ?
#
loop_
_entity_poly.entity_id
_entity_poly.type
_entity_poly.pdbx_seq_one_letter_code
_entity_poly.pdbx_strand_id
1 'polypeptide(L)'
;MVLPSQKASWVPHLLLAGLVAGLVLGACASVRFTRPDLRPAPIAIRYTIKRKGLLLFFFPAYDTVAIRLAYQRRPVPAPGTCPQAGKHPTLTSLRRLPGAEPRWLATVRCGYQAGAYLLRVPPSGPEYHFISPVSDENWRHQLRPIQPATYLYLATTDSMGTLFDLRTYQRHVVQLPALAETDRRNSLSRSWYTVSPDGQWVGRAFSRDTATYFRPANQSRRKRLPLLLLDQRNLTTGEQQRLRLPGVWLAPTQLPQSVRWEQEAGQWKLRPVP
;
A
#
# COMPACT_ATOMS: atom_id res chain seq x y z
N MET A 1 43.11 -25.38 -1.43
CA MET A 1 41.90 -25.92 -0.78
C MET A 1 40.71 -25.14 -1.31
N VAL A 2 40.02 -25.67 -2.33
CA VAL A 2 38.86 -25.02 -2.96
C VAL A 2 37.62 -25.51 -2.21
N LEU A 3 36.92 -24.60 -1.53
CA LEU A 3 35.63 -24.91 -0.91
C LEU A 3 34.60 -25.24 -2.01
N PRO A 4 33.82 -26.33 -1.89
CA PRO A 4 32.80 -26.65 -2.86
C PRO A 4 31.70 -25.58 -2.81
N SER A 5 31.34 -25.05 -3.98
CA SER A 5 30.21 -24.13 -4.11
C SER A 5 28.92 -24.88 -3.76
N GLN A 6 28.33 -24.56 -2.60
CA GLN A 6 26.97 -24.97 -2.32
C GLN A 6 26.07 -24.30 -3.37
N LYS A 7 25.60 -25.08 -4.35
CA LYS A 7 24.52 -24.66 -5.25
C LYS A 7 23.31 -24.37 -4.36
N ALA A 8 23.05 -23.10 -4.07
CA ALA A 8 21.86 -22.67 -3.36
C ALA A 8 20.63 -23.24 -4.08
N SER A 9 19.94 -24.17 -3.43
CA SER A 9 18.73 -24.77 -3.99
C SER A 9 17.62 -23.72 -4.00
N TRP A 10 17.16 -23.35 -5.20
CA TRP A 10 16.10 -22.37 -5.42
C TRP A 10 14.69 -22.92 -5.12
N VAL A 11 14.58 -24.22 -4.86
CA VAL A 11 13.32 -24.95 -4.63
C VAL A 11 12.46 -24.35 -3.51
N PRO A 12 13.00 -23.95 -2.33
CA PRO A 12 12.19 -23.38 -1.24
C PRO A 12 11.59 -22.02 -1.62
N HIS A 13 12.34 -21.20 -2.37
CA HIS A 13 11.89 -19.89 -2.83
C HIS A 13 10.77 -20.02 -3.88
N LEU A 14 10.86 -21.05 -4.74
CA LEU A 14 9.84 -21.36 -5.75
C LEU A 14 8.56 -21.92 -5.13
N LEU A 15 8.68 -22.78 -4.12
CA LEU A 15 7.54 -23.27 -3.34
C LEU A 15 6.86 -22.13 -2.58
N LEU A 16 7.63 -21.24 -1.95
CA LEU A 16 7.08 -20.07 -1.27
C LEU A 16 6.35 -19.12 -2.23
N ALA A 17 6.90 -18.88 -3.42
CA ALA A 17 6.25 -18.07 -4.45
C ALA A 17 4.93 -18.71 -4.95
N GLY A 18 4.92 -20.03 -5.16
CA GLY A 18 3.70 -20.78 -5.50
C GLY A 18 2.65 -20.75 -4.39
N LEU A 19 3.06 -20.85 -3.14
CA LEU A 19 2.19 -20.88 -1.97
C LEU A 19 1.57 -19.49 -1.68
N VAL A 20 2.36 -18.42 -1.80
CA VAL A 20 1.88 -17.03 -1.74
C VAL A 20 0.87 -16.76 -2.85
N ALA A 21 1.09 -17.29 -4.05
CA ALA A 21 0.18 -17.10 -5.17
C ALA A 21 -1.16 -17.83 -4.99
N GLY A 22 -1.13 -19.06 -4.47
CA GLY A 22 -2.35 -19.81 -4.13
C GLY A 22 -3.18 -19.11 -3.05
N LEU A 23 -2.52 -18.62 -1.99
CA LEU A 23 -3.18 -17.98 -0.84
C LEU A 23 -3.67 -16.55 -1.14
N VAL A 24 -2.95 -15.77 -1.95
CA VAL A 24 -3.25 -14.34 -2.17
C VAL A 24 -4.14 -14.11 -3.40
N LEU A 25 -4.06 -14.97 -4.44
CA LEU A 25 -4.74 -14.75 -5.72
C LEU A 25 -5.92 -15.70 -6.00
N GLY A 26 -6.10 -16.74 -5.19
CA GLY A 26 -7.23 -17.67 -5.27
C GLY A 26 -7.08 -18.80 -6.30
N ALA A 27 -7.89 -19.85 -6.16
CA ALA A 27 -7.79 -21.16 -6.82
C ALA A 27 -7.94 -21.21 -8.37
N CYS A 28 -7.93 -20.08 -9.08
CA CYS A 28 -8.02 -20.02 -10.55
C CYS A 28 -6.73 -19.50 -11.23
N ALA A 29 -5.62 -19.44 -10.49
CA ALA A 29 -4.32 -19.03 -11.00
C ALA A 29 -3.46 -20.25 -11.38
N SER A 30 -2.86 -20.24 -12.56
CA SER A 30 -1.80 -21.20 -12.91
C SER A 30 -0.45 -20.49 -12.96
N VAL A 31 0.54 -21.05 -12.25
CA VAL A 31 1.92 -20.57 -12.23
C VAL A 31 2.74 -21.38 -13.23
N ARG A 32 3.38 -20.74 -14.21
CA ARG A 32 4.31 -21.40 -15.14
C ARG A 32 5.66 -20.74 -15.04
N PHE A 33 6.68 -21.54 -14.79
CA PHE A 33 8.06 -21.12 -14.79
C PHE A 33 8.62 -21.27 -16.20
N THR A 34 9.14 -20.19 -16.78
CA THR A 34 9.84 -20.26 -18.08
C THR A 34 11.27 -19.78 -17.88
N ARG A 35 12.24 -20.65 -18.19
CA ARG A 35 13.64 -20.24 -18.40
C ARG A 35 13.74 -19.69 -19.83
N PRO A 36 14.22 -18.47 -20.05
CA PRO A 36 14.66 -18.07 -21.39
C PRO A 36 15.91 -18.87 -21.75
N ASP A 37 15.97 -19.38 -22.99
CA ASP A 37 16.88 -20.44 -23.44
C ASP A 37 18.38 -20.10 -23.54
N LEU A 38 18.81 -18.91 -23.13
CA LEU A 38 20.21 -18.51 -23.29
C LEU A 38 20.65 -17.67 -22.09
N ARG A 39 21.66 -18.18 -21.34
CA ARG A 39 22.41 -17.58 -20.20
C ARG A 39 21.91 -17.94 -18.79
N PRO A 40 22.78 -17.91 -17.76
CA PRO A 40 22.42 -18.23 -16.37
C PRO A 40 21.68 -17.03 -15.74
N ALA A 41 20.49 -16.73 -16.23
CA ALA A 41 19.63 -15.66 -15.71
C ALA A 41 18.15 -16.03 -15.98
N PRO A 42 17.19 -15.40 -15.29
CA PRO A 42 16.41 -15.97 -14.20
C PRO A 42 15.06 -16.56 -14.62
N ILE A 43 14.46 -17.30 -13.69
CA ILE A 43 13.16 -17.96 -13.84
C ILE A 43 12.05 -16.89 -13.93
N ALA A 44 11.44 -16.72 -15.11
CA ALA A 44 10.22 -15.91 -15.21
C ALA A 44 9.05 -16.66 -14.57
N ILE A 45 8.33 -16.00 -13.65
CA ILE A 45 7.15 -16.56 -12.99
C ILE A 45 5.91 -15.98 -13.68
N ARG A 46 5.29 -16.79 -14.54
CA ARG A 46 4.07 -16.41 -15.27
C ARG A 46 2.85 -16.80 -14.46
N TYR A 47 1.97 -15.85 -14.18
CA TYR A 47 0.68 -16.06 -13.51
C TYR A 47 -0.45 -15.86 -14.51
N THR A 48 -1.23 -16.90 -14.74
CA THR A 48 -2.42 -16.82 -15.61
C THR A 48 -3.65 -16.86 -14.74
N ILE A 49 -4.38 -15.74 -14.66
CA ILE A 49 -5.70 -15.67 -14.01
C ILE A 49 -6.73 -15.88 -15.13
N LYS A 50 -7.28 -17.08 -15.27
CA LYS A 50 -8.16 -17.42 -16.41
C LYS A 50 -9.52 -16.69 -16.39
N ARG A 51 -9.89 -15.99 -15.32
CA ARG A 51 -11.10 -15.16 -15.28
C ARG A 51 -10.86 -13.79 -15.94
N LYS A 52 -11.63 -13.49 -16.99
CA LYS A 52 -11.69 -12.19 -17.70
C LYS A 52 -10.43 -11.79 -18.49
N GLY A 53 -9.61 -12.74 -18.96
CA GLY A 53 -8.57 -12.47 -19.98
C GLY A 53 -7.33 -11.69 -19.53
N LEU A 54 -7.12 -11.51 -18.22
CA LEU A 54 -5.95 -10.82 -17.66
C LEU A 54 -4.82 -11.82 -17.34
N LEU A 55 -3.62 -11.53 -17.84
CA LEU A 55 -2.41 -12.33 -17.64
C LEU A 55 -1.37 -11.48 -16.89
N LEU A 56 -0.93 -11.92 -15.71
CA LEU A 56 0.14 -11.25 -14.97
C LEU A 56 1.46 -11.97 -15.18
N PHE A 57 2.51 -11.26 -15.57
CA PHE A 57 3.86 -11.82 -15.68
C PHE A 57 4.75 -11.16 -14.64
N PHE A 58 5.33 -11.96 -13.75
CA PHE A 58 6.40 -11.50 -12.88
C PHE A 58 7.73 -11.99 -13.44
N PHE A 59 8.63 -11.06 -13.73
CA PHE A 59 10.00 -11.38 -14.09
C PHE A 59 10.88 -10.99 -12.90
N PRO A 60 11.35 -11.94 -12.08
CA PRO A 60 12.46 -11.64 -11.18
C PRO A 60 13.73 -11.60 -12.02
N ALA A 61 14.24 -10.43 -12.42
CA ALA A 61 15.64 -10.32 -12.88
C ALA A 61 16.57 -10.36 -11.66
N TYR A 62 17.80 -10.87 -11.82
CA TYR A 62 18.77 -11.10 -10.72
C TYR A 62 18.94 -9.88 -9.79
N ASP A 63 18.71 -8.66 -10.30
CA ASP A 63 18.81 -7.40 -9.54
C ASP A 63 17.53 -6.54 -9.52
N THR A 64 16.46 -6.87 -10.25
CA THR A 64 15.20 -6.09 -10.27
C THR A 64 13.97 -6.98 -10.47
N VAL A 65 12.99 -6.89 -9.57
CA VAL A 65 11.67 -7.47 -9.79
C VAL A 65 10.89 -6.53 -10.69
N ALA A 66 10.75 -6.87 -11.98
CA ALA A 66 9.93 -6.12 -12.93
C ALA A 66 8.61 -6.86 -13.17
N ILE A 67 7.49 -6.21 -12.88
CA ILE A 67 6.15 -6.75 -13.17
C ILE A 67 5.77 -6.31 -14.59
N ARG A 68 5.51 -7.27 -15.46
CA ARG A 68 4.93 -7.03 -16.79
C ARG A 68 3.49 -7.51 -16.79
N LEU A 69 2.55 -6.60 -17.02
CA LEU A 69 1.14 -6.94 -17.12
C LEU A 69 0.79 -7.19 -18.59
N ALA A 70 -0.09 -8.15 -18.87
CA ALA A 70 -0.69 -8.30 -20.20
C ALA A 70 -2.20 -8.53 -20.09
N TYR A 71 -2.94 -7.98 -21.04
CA TYR A 71 -4.38 -8.16 -21.17
C TYR A 71 -4.67 -8.69 -22.58
N GLN A 72 -5.43 -9.78 -22.68
CA GLN A 72 -5.72 -10.44 -23.97
C GLN A 72 -4.43 -10.74 -24.79
N ARG A 73 -3.37 -11.21 -24.11
CA ARG A 73 -2.03 -11.48 -24.69
C ARG A 73 -1.27 -10.26 -25.21
N ARG A 74 -1.78 -9.04 -25.02
CA ARG A 74 -1.07 -7.79 -25.34
C ARG A 74 -0.45 -7.20 -24.07
N PRO A 75 0.83 -6.80 -24.07
CA PRO A 75 1.43 -6.08 -22.95
C PRO A 75 0.60 -4.85 -22.58
N VAL A 76 0.31 -4.69 -21.30
CA VAL A 76 -0.25 -3.45 -20.77
C VAL A 76 0.93 -2.54 -20.41
N PRO A 77 1.12 -1.41 -21.12
CA PRO A 77 2.20 -0.50 -20.81
C PRO A 77 2.00 0.11 -19.41
N ALA A 78 3.09 0.52 -18.77
CA ALA A 78 2.99 1.37 -17.59
C ALA A 78 2.49 2.77 -18.00
N PRO A 79 1.77 3.49 -17.12
CA PRO A 79 1.20 4.79 -17.46
C PRO A 79 2.28 5.86 -17.67
N GLY A 80 2.09 6.67 -18.72
CA GLY A 80 2.85 7.89 -18.98
C GLY A 80 4.26 7.69 -19.54
N THR A 81 4.94 8.82 -19.77
CA THR A 81 6.39 8.90 -19.99
C THR A 81 7.04 9.38 -18.70
N CYS A 82 8.25 8.90 -18.39
CA CYS A 82 8.96 9.46 -17.25
C CYS A 82 9.39 10.89 -17.56
N PRO A 83 9.29 11.82 -16.60
CA PRO A 83 9.71 13.22 -16.81
C PRO A 83 11.21 13.36 -17.07
N GLN A 84 12.01 12.35 -16.75
CA GLN A 84 13.43 12.29 -17.09
C GLN A 84 13.64 11.51 -18.39
N ALA A 85 14.31 12.14 -19.35
CA ALA A 85 14.69 11.51 -20.62
C ALA A 85 15.48 10.21 -20.39
N GLY A 86 15.17 9.18 -21.16
CA GLY A 86 15.82 7.86 -21.08
C GLY A 86 15.37 6.95 -19.94
N LYS A 87 14.45 7.39 -19.06
CA LYS A 87 13.85 6.51 -18.05
C LYS A 87 12.51 5.96 -18.53
N HIS A 88 12.31 4.66 -18.33
CA HIS A 88 11.06 3.98 -18.64
C HIS A 88 10.24 3.72 -17.37
N PRO A 89 8.93 3.99 -17.41
CA PRO A 89 8.06 3.71 -16.27
C PRO A 89 8.03 2.20 -16.02
N THR A 90 8.26 1.82 -14.77
CA THR A 90 8.30 0.41 -14.36
C THR A 90 7.22 0.15 -13.32
N LEU A 91 6.37 -0.85 -13.56
CA LEU A 91 5.40 -1.30 -12.58
C LEU A 91 6.12 -2.09 -11.48
N THR A 92 6.13 -1.56 -10.26
CA THR A 92 6.86 -2.13 -9.11
C THR A 92 5.95 -2.93 -8.18
N SER A 93 4.66 -2.64 -8.18
CA SER A 93 3.66 -3.32 -7.37
C SER A 93 2.29 -3.27 -8.00
N LEU A 94 1.52 -4.33 -7.77
CA LEU A 94 0.14 -4.42 -8.19
C LEU A 94 -0.67 -5.18 -7.15
N ARG A 95 -1.69 -4.52 -6.59
CA ARG A 95 -2.59 -5.10 -5.59
C ARG A 95 -4.02 -5.06 -6.09
N ARG A 96 -4.69 -6.22 -6.17
CA ARG A 96 -6.11 -6.26 -6.51
C ARG A 96 -6.93 -5.56 -5.42
N LEU A 97 -7.85 -4.72 -5.83
CA LEU A 97 -8.84 -4.11 -4.94
C LEU A 97 -10.14 -4.94 -4.99
N PRO A 98 -10.90 -5.02 -3.89
CA PRO A 98 -12.20 -5.66 -3.90
C PRO A 98 -13.22 -4.84 -4.69
N GLY A 99 -14.28 -5.52 -5.12
CA GLY A 99 -15.33 -4.97 -5.97
C GLY A 99 -15.75 -5.93 -7.09
N ALA A 100 -16.90 -5.67 -7.69
CA ALA A 100 -17.43 -6.45 -8.82
C ALA A 100 -16.59 -6.25 -10.10
N GLU A 101 -16.12 -5.03 -10.33
CA GLU A 101 -15.22 -4.70 -11.43
C GLU A 101 -13.76 -5.06 -11.11
N PRO A 102 -13.03 -5.73 -12.03
CA PRO A 102 -11.60 -5.96 -11.86
C PRO A 102 -10.82 -4.65 -11.87
N ARG A 103 -10.19 -4.33 -10.74
CA ARG A 103 -9.38 -3.12 -10.56
C ARG A 103 -8.22 -3.38 -9.60
N TRP A 104 -7.13 -2.65 -9.80
CA TRP A 104 -5.88 -2.84 -9.06
C TRP A 104 -5.28 -1.49 -8.66
N LEU A 105 -4.68 -1.44 -7.48
CA LEU A 105 -3.78 -0.39 -7.09
C LEU A 105 -2.38 -0.73 -7.62
N ALA A 106 -1.92 0.06 -8.58
CA ALA A 106 -0.63 -0.07 -9.24
C ALA A 106 0.35 0.97 -8.67
N THR A 107 1.60 0.57 -8.45
CA THR A 107 2.70 1.49 -8.14
C THR A 107 3.65 1.50 -9.32
N VAL A 108 3.90 2.69 -9.85
CA VAL A 108 4.73 2.89 -11.04
C VAL A 108 5.89 3.78 -10.65
N ARG A 109 7.11 3.35 -10.98
CA ARG A 109 8.34 4.06 -10.68
C ARG A 109 8.96 4.61 -11.96
N CYS A 110 9.41 5.86 -11.87
CA CYS A 110 10.15 6.60 -12.87
C CYS A 110 11.42 7.17 -12.24
N GLY A 111 12.51 6.40 -12.25
CA GLY A 111 13.73 6.78 -11.53
C GLY A 111 13.48 6.86 -10.02
N TYR A 112 13.70 8.04 -9.42
CA TYR A 112 13.47 8.29 -7.99
C TYR A 112 12.03 8.72 -7.66
N GLN A 113 11.19 8.89 -8.68
CA GLN A 113 9.79 9.25 -8.49
C GLN A 113 8.94 8.00 -8.55
N ALA A 114 7.95 7.90 -7.66
CA ALA A 114 6.93 6.87 -7.72
C ALA A 114 5.53 7.50 -7.69
N GLY A 115 4.59 6.82 -8.32
CA GLY A 115 3.18 7.22 -8.35
C GLY A 115 2.27 6.02 -8.11
N ALA A 116 1.17 6.27 -7.41
CA ALA A 116 0.08 5.31 -7.24
C ALA A 116 -1.00 5.58 -8.29
N TYR A 117 -1.47 4.51 -8.91
CA TYR A 117 -2.47 4.53 -9.97
C TYR A 117 -3.57 3.51 -9.69
N LEU A 118 -4.80 3.85 -10.03
CA LEU A 118 -5.87 2.86 -10.19
C LEU A 118 -5.77 2.31 -11.61
N LEU A 119 -5.49 1.03 -11.74
CA LEU A 119 -5.58 0.29 -12.99
C LEU A 119 -6.94 -0.38 -13.09
N ARG A 120 -7.70 -0.03 -14.12
CA ARG A 120 -8.95 -0.69 -14.53
C ARG A 120 -8.74 -1.41 -15.84
N VAL A 121 -9.53 -2.44 -16.07
CA VAL A 121 -9.48 -3.19 -17.34
C VAL A 121 -10.90 -3.39 -17.87
N PRO A 122 -11.55 -2.30 -18.34
CA PRO A 122 -12.81 -2.39 -19.07
C PRO A 122 -12.66 -3.14 -20.41
N PRO A 123 -13.78 -3.50 -21.07
CA PRO A 123 -13.75 -4.13 -22.39
C PRO A 123 -13.02 -3.32 -23.48
N SER A 124 -12.99 -1.99 -23.34
CA SER A 124 -12.27 -1.06 -24.22
C SER A 124 -10.74 -1.19 -24.12
N GLY A 125 -10.21 -1.72 -23.01
CA GLY A 125 -8.78 -1.86 -22.78
C GLY A 125 -8.35 -1.44 -21.36
N PRO A 126 -7.05 -1.56 -21.02
CA PRO A 126 -6.53 -1.15 -19.73
C PRO A 126 -6.44 0.38 -19.60
N GLU A 127 -6.91 0.91 -18.48
CA GLU A 127 -6.94 2.34 -18.17
C GLU A 127 -6.24 2.59 -16.84
N TYR A 128 -5.41 3.64 -16.77
CA TYR A 128 -4.75 4.08 -15.55
C TYR A 128 -5.26 5.46 -15.13
N HIS A 129 -5.70 5.57 -13.88
CA HIS A 129 -6.03 6.84 -13.25
C HIS A 129 -4.98 7.17 -12.21
N PHE A 130 -4.32 8.32 -12.34
CA PHE A 130 -3.34 8.77 -11.37
C PHE A 130 -4.01 9.14 -10.05
N ILE A 131 -3.54 8.56 -8.95
CA ILE A 131 -4.06 8.83 -7.62
C ILE A 131 -3.18 9.88 -6.93
N SER A 132 -1.94 9.49 -6.62
CA SER A 132 -1.06 10.29 -5.75
C SER A 132 0.42 10.05 -6.09
N PRO A 133 1.31 11.05 -5.93
CA PRO A 133 2.72 10.78 -5.83
C PRO A 133 3.01 9.92 -4.59
N VAL A 134 4.09 9.15 -4.65
CA VAL A 134 4.53 8.21 -3.62
C VAL A 134 6.01 8.47 -3.36
N SER A 135 6.41 8.55 -2.09
CA SER A 135 7.81 8.70 -1.71
C SER A 135 8.50 7.34 -1.58
N ASP A 136 9.79 7.28 -1.91
CA ASP A 136 10.57 6.04 -1.95
C ASP A 136 10.66 5.34 -0.58
N GLU A 137 10.55 6.09 0.52
CA GLU A 137 10.93 5.58 1.85
C GLU A 137 9.99 4.54 2.46
N ASN A 138 8.71 4.43 2.07
CA ASN A 138 7.79 3.46 2.71
C ASN A 138 6.55 3.14 1.87
N TRP A 139 6.65 3.09 0.55
CA TRP A 139 5.50 2.92 -0.35
C TRP A 139 4.61 1.70 -0.05
N ARG A 140 5.18 0.60 0.49
CA ARG A 140 4.41 -0.60 0.89
C ARG A 140 3.47 -0.34 2.08
N HIS A 141 3.81 0.58 2.97
CA HIS A 141 2.97 0.97 4.11
C HIS A 141 1.96 2.05 3.72
N GLN A 142 2.34 2.95 2.81
CA GLN A 142 1.53 4.06 2.29
C GLN A 142 0.34 3.61 1.44
N LEU A 143 0.49 2.48 0.72
CA LEU A 143 -0.47 2.00 -0.26
C LEU A 143 -1.38 0.89 0.26
N ARG A 144 -1.76 0.95 1.53
CA ARG A 144 -2.84 0.12 2.08
C ARG A 144 -4.15 0.87 1.88
N PRO A 145 -4.91 0.61 0.80
CA PRO A 145 -6.21 1.23 0.61
C PRO A 145 -7.07 0.94 1.83
N ILE A 146 -7.54 1.99 2.49
CA ILE A 146 -8.59 1.82 3.49
C ILE A 146 -9.93 2.09 2.83
N GLN A 147 -10.77 1.08 2.91
CA GLN A 147 -12.12 1.03 2.37
C GLN A 147 -13.11 1.59 3.39
N PRO A 148 -14.23 2.13 2.92
CA PRO A 148 -15.29 1.37 2.28
C PRO A 148 -15.10 1.19 0.77
N ALA A 149 -15.89 0.31 0.13
CA ALA A 149 -15.73 -0.11 -1.27
C ALA A 149 -15.72 1.03 -2.33
N THR A 150 -16.14 2.23 -1.92
CA THR A 150 -16.29 3.44 -2.75
C THR A 150 -15.05 4.35 -2.72
N TYR A 151 -14.24 4.33 -1.66
CA TYR A 151 -13.12 5.26 -1.50
C TYR A 151 -11.80 4.53 -1.24
N LEU A 152 -10.71 5.16 -1.66
CA LEU A 152 -9.35 4.79 -1.28
C LEU A 152 -8.69 5.98 -0.61
N TYR A 153 -8.19 5.79 0.60
CA TYR A 153 -7.26 6.74 1.21
C TYR A 153 -5.82 6.25 1.11
N LEU A 154 -4.92 7.08 0.60
CA LEU A 154 -3.48 6.82 0.50
C LEU A 154 -2.71 7.89 1.27
N ALA A 155 -2.18 7.53 2.46
CA ALA A 155 -1.34 8.43 3.25
C ALA A 155 0.04 8.60 2.59
N THR A 156 0.49 9.85 2.42
CA THR A 156 1.81 10.18 1.86
C THR A 156 2.80 10.60 2.96
N THR A 157 2.31 11.27 4.00
CA THR A 157 3.07 11.67 5.20
C THR A 157 2.23 11.41 6.45
N ASP A 158 2.75 11.74 7.64
CA ASP A 158 1.94 11.67 8.86
C ASP A 158 0.69 12.56 8.71
N SER A 159 0.85 13.78 8.20
CA SER A 159 -0.20 14.80 8.11
C SER A 159 -0.91 14.87 6.77
N MET A 160 -0.47 14.18 5.72
CA MET A 160 -1.04 14.32 4.37
C MET A 160 -1.36 12.97 3.73
N GLY A 161 -2.39 12.97 2.90
CA GLY A 161 -2.72 11.86 2.02
C GLY A 161 -3.68 12.28 0.92
N THR A 162 -4.02 11.32 0.07
CA THR A 162 -4.97 11.50 -1.02
C THR A 162 -6.16 10.59 -0.81
N LEU A 163 -7.36 11.18 -0.74
CA LEU A 163 -8.62 10.45 -0.87
C LEU A 163 -8.96 10.36 -2.36
N PHE A 164 -9.30 9.16 -2.81
CA PHE A 164 -9.65 8.87 -4.19
C PHE A 164 -11.01 8.20 -4.25
N ASP A 165 -11.93 8.81 -4.99
CA ASP A 165 -13.26 8.27 -5.24
C ASP A 165 -13.19 7.26 -6.40
N LEU A 166 -13.54 6.00 -6.11
CA LEU A 166 -13.50 4.91 -7.08
C LEU A 166 -14.65 4.95 -8.10
N ARG A 167 -15.67 5.78 -7.89
CA ARG A 167 -16.80 5.97 -8.81
C ARG A 167 -16.54 7.12 -9.78
N THR A 168 -16.10 8.25 -9.26
CA THR A 168 -15.90 9.47 -10.06
C THR A 168 -14.46 9.64 -10.57
N TYR A 169 -13.52 8.84 -10.05
CA TYR A 169 -12.08 8.97 -10.31
C TYR A 169 -11.48 10.30 -9.90
N GLN A 170 -12.19 11.04 -9.03
CA GLN A 170 -11.69 12.28 -8.47
C GLN A 170 -10.75 12.00 -7.30
N ARG A 171 -9.78 12.91 -7.14
CA ARG A 171 -8.78 12.87 -6.08
C ARG A 171 -8.82 14.15 -5.27
N HIS A 172 -8.68 14.01 -3.96
CA HIS A 172 -8.67 15.12 -3.02
C HIS A 172 -7.49 14.96 -2.08
N VAL A 173 -6.67 16.00 -2.00
CA VAL A 173 -5.59 16.06 -1.01
C VAL A 173 -6.22 16.36 0.34
N VAL A 174 -5.95 15.51 1.33
CA VAL A 174 -6.46 15.64 2.68
C VAL A 174 -5.29 15.87 3.62
N GLN A 175 -5.42 16.87 4.49
CA GLN A 175 -4.46 17.11 5.55
C GLN A 175 -5.07 16.77 6.90
N LEU A 176 -4.44 15.88 7.65
CA LEU A 176 -4.77 15.57 9.04
C LEU A 176 -3.83 16.32 9.98
N PRO A 177 -4.22 16.52 11.26
CA PRO A 177 -3.34 17.13 12.24
C PRO A 177 -1.97 16.44 12.30
N ALA A 178 -0.89 17.21 12.20
CA ALA A 178 0.46 16.66 12.26
C ALA A 178 0.73 15.96 13.60
N LEU A 179 1.54 14.90 13.57
CA LEU A 179 2.08 14.32 14.79
C LEU A 179 3.20 15.20 15.32
N ALA A 180 3.47 15.07 16.63
CA ALA A 180 4.66 15.66 17.22
C ALA A 180 5.90 15.14 16.47
N GLU A 181 6.89 16.01 16.28
CA GLU A 181 8.09 15.68 15.49
C GLU A 181 8.76 14.38 15.94
N THR A 182 8.75 14.17 17.24
CA THR A 182 9.29 12.99 17.89
C THR A 182 8.58 11.67 17.59
N ASP A 183 7.37 11.75 17.04
CA ASP A 183 6.49 10.63 16.70
C ASP A 183 6.34 10.48 15.17
N ARG A 184 6.95 11.36 14.36
CA ARG A 184 6.84 11.32 12.89
C ARG A 184 7.58 10.14 12.27
N ARG A 185 8.72 9.73 12.84
CA ARG A 185 9.51 8.60 12.34
C ARG A 185 8.69 7.31 12.47
N ASN A 186 8.49 6.60 11.37
CA ASN A 186 7.67 5.38 11.27
C ASN A 186 6.17 5.57 11.59
N SER A 187 5.68 6.80 11.60
CA SER A 187 4.26 7.11 11.86
C SER A 187 3.30 6.35 10.93
N LEU A 188 3.63 6.28 9.64
CA LEU A 188 2.81 5.60 8.62
C LEU A 188 2.64 4.10 8.86
N SER A 189 3.67 3.42 9.38
CA SER A 189 3.58 1.98 9.70
C SER A 189 2.90 1.71 11.04
N ARG A 190 2.74 2.75 11.88
CA ARG A 190 2.09 2.72 13.19
C ARG A 190 0.69 3.35 13.20
N SER A 191 0.25 3.86 12.05
CA SER A 191 -1.05 4.47 11.88
C SER A 191 -1.98 3.52 11.13
N TRP A 192 -3.23 3.52 11.52
CA TRP A 192 -4.33 3.04 10.73
C TRP A 192 -5.16 4.24 10.30
N TYR A 193 -5.47 4.33 9.02
CA TYR A 193 -6.36 5.39 8.51
C TYR A 193 -7.69 4.76 8.15
N THR A 194 -8.76 5.55 8.05
CA THR A 194 -10.09 5.05 7.69
C THR A 194 -10.95 6.18 7.14
N VAL A 195 -12.04 5.84 6.47
CA VAL A 195 -13.04 6.78 5.96
C VAL A 195 -14.38 6.40 6.57
N SER A 196 -15.13 7.38 7.03
CA SER A 196 -16.50 7.19 7.53
C SER A 196 -17.42 6.53 6.48
N PRO A 197 -18.49 5.85 6.89
CA PRO A 197 -19.39 5.16 5.97
C PRO A 197 -20.03 6.04 4.88
N ASP A 198 -20.30 7.31 5.17
CA ASP A 198 -20.85 8.28 4.21
C ASP A 198 -19.79 8.96 3.34
N GLY A 199 -18.50 8.69 3.59
CA GLY A 199 -17.39 9.27 2.85
C GLY A 199 -17.03 10.70 3.24
N GLN A 200 -17.68 11.33 4.22
CA GLN A 200 -17.47 12.75 4.55
C GLN A 200 -16.32 13.00 5.53
N TRP A 201 -15.91 11.98 6.27
CA TRP A 201 -14.81 12.07 7.23
C TRP A 201 -13.67 11.12 6.92
N VAL A 202 -12.44 11.61 7.06
CA VAL A 202 -11.20 10.81 7.06
C VAL A 202 -10.63 10.77 8.47
N GLY A 203 -10.24 9.59 8.92
CA GLY A 203 -9.72 9.34 10.25
C GLY A 203 -8.33 8.72 10.25
N ARG A 204 -7.58 8.95 11.33
CA ARG A 204 -6.31 8.27 11.65
C ARG A 204 -6.31 7.85 13.11
N ALA A 205 -6.09 6.56 13.36
CA ALA A 205 -5.67 6.06 14.65
C ALA A 205 -4.15 5.88 14.64
N PHE A 206 -3.44 6.52 15.56
CA PHE A 206 -1.99 6.39 15.74
C PHE A 206 -1.69 5.94 17.16
N SER A 207 -0.97 4.82 17.27
CA SER A 207 -0.53 4.29 18.55
C SER A 207 0.96 4.51 18.74
N ARG A 208 1.31 5.18 19.84
CA ARG A 208 2.68 5.37 20.26
C ARG A 208 3.06 4.26 21.25
N ASP A 209 3.93 3.39 20.79
CA ASP A 209 4.63 2.43 21.65
C ASP A 209 5.64 3.12 22.57
N THR A 210 5.83 2.55 23.76
CA THR A 210 6.80 2.92 24.79
C THR A 210 8.24 2.48 24.50
N ALA A 211 8.51 1.81 23.36
CA ALA A 211 9.85 1.34 22.99
C ALA A 211 10.91 2.40 23.30
N THR A 212 11.61 2.16 24.41
CA THR A 212 12.64 3.02 24.96
C THR A 212 13.69 3.21 23.88
N TYR A 213 13.77 4.40 23.29
CA TYR A 213 14.98 4.81 22.59
C TYR A 213 16.06 5.06 23.66
N PHE A 214 16.66 3.98 24.16
CA PHE A 214 17.91 4.03 24.90
C PHE A 214 18.97 4.56 23.93
N ARG A 215 19.38 5.81 24.10
CA ARG A 215 20.69 6.28 23.65
C ARG A 215 21.64 6.33 24.86
N PRO A 216 22.94 6.02 24.71
CA PRO A 216 23.83 5.87 25.85
C PRO A 216 24.12 7.20 26.58
N ALA A 217 24.25 7.05 27.90
CA ALA A 217 24.90 7.86 28.93
C ALA A 217 24.50 9.34 29.21
N ASN A 218 24.41 10.25 28.25
CA ASN A 218 24.54 11.70 28.61
C ASN A 218 23.32 12.61 28.37
N GLN A 219 22.10 12.08 28.20
CA GLN A 219 20.90 12.93 28.09
C GLN A 219 19.76 12.46 28.99
N SER A 220 19.14 13.43 29.66
CA SER A 220 18.06 13.28 30.63
C SER A 220 16.93 12.39 30.11
N ARG A 221 16.58 11.39 30.92
CA ARG A 221 15.57 10.35 30.65
C ARG A 221 14.18 10.96 30.45
N ARG A 222 13.67 11.03 29.22
CA ARG A 222 12.23 11.22 28.97
C ARG A 222 11.57 9.88 28.67
N LYS A 223 11.05 9.22 29.71
CA LYS A 223 10.15 8.06 29.56
C LYS A 223 8.88 8.55 28.87
N ARG A 224 8.55 8.02 27.68
CA ARG A 224 7.29 8.35 27.01
C ARG A 224 6.20 7.38 27.45
N LEU A 225 5.05 7.93 27.80
CA LEU A 225 3.88 7.14 28.14
C LEU A 225 3.18 6.65 26.87
N PRO A 226 2.58 5.45 26.90
CA PRO A 226 1.76 4.97 25.80
C PRO A 226 0.61 5.96 25.54
N LEU A 227 0.26 6.10 24.28
CA LEU A 227 -0.73 7.08 23.83
C LEU A 227 -1.38 6.59 22.54
N LEU A 228 -2.71 6.56 22.54
CA LEU A 228 -3.51 6.43 21.33
C LEU A 228 -4.03 7.83 20.94
N LEU A 229 -3.78 8.21 19.69
CA LEU A 229 -4.33 9.42 19.07
C LEU A 229 -5.36 9.00 18.03
N LEU A 230 -6.56 9.56 18.11
CA LEU A 230 -7.58 9.45 17.07
C LEU A 230 -7.79 10.82 16.46
N ASP A 231 -7.33 11.00 15.23
CA ASP A 231 -7.58 12.21 14.45
C ASP A 231 -8.73 11.97 13.49
N GLN A 232 -9.51 13.00 13.25
CA GLN A 232 -10.54 12.99 12.22
C GLN A 232 -10.66 14.36 11.56
N ARG A 233 -11.02 14.35 10.28
CA ARG A 233 -11.28 15.56 9.49
C ARG A 233 -12.53 15.40 8.65
N ASN A 234 -13.42 16.37 8.73
CA ASN A 234 -14.54 16.52 7.81
C ASN A 234 -14.02 17.11 6.48
N LEU A 235 -14.37 16.48 5.37
CA LEU A 235 -13.93 16.85 4.03
C LEU A 235 -14.72 18.03 3.45
N THR A 236 -15.96 18.20 3.89
CA THR A 236 -16.87 19.26 3.44
C THR A 236 -16.63 20.55 4.21
N THR A 237 -16.61 20.47 5.55
CA THR A 237 -16.46 21.65 6.40
C THR A 237 -15.00 21.99 6.70
N GLY A 238 -14.08 21.04 6.51
CA GLY A 238 -12.68 21.18 6.89
C GLY A 238 -12.41 21.04 8.39
N GLU A 239 -13.44 20.81 9.20
CA GLU A 239 -13.33 20.66 10.65
C GLU A 239 -12.36 19.52 11.00
N GLN A 240 -11.52 19.74 12.01
CA GLN A 240 -10.56 18.75 12.49
C GLN A 240 -10.71 18.53 13.99
N GLN A 241 -10.59 17.28 14.41
CA GLN A 241 -10.61 16.91 15.82
C GLN A 241 -9.51 15.88 16.12
N ARG A 242 -8.95 15.96 17.33
CA ARG A 242 -7.99 14.99 17.86
C ARG A 242 -8.42 14.56 19.26
N LEU A 243 -8.71 13.28 19.42
CA LEU A 243 -8.86 12.64 20.72
C LEU A 243 -7.51 12.06 21.16
N ARG A 244 -7.15 12.31 22.42
CA ARG A 244 -5.91 11.80 23.04
C ARG A 244 -6.27 10.86 24.17
N LEU A 245 -5.79 9.62 24.11
CA LEU A 245 -6.08 8.57 25.09
C LEU A 245 -4.76 8.15 25.76
N PRO A 246 -4.34 8.83 26.85
CA PRO A 246 -3.11 8.52 27.56
C PRO A 246 -3.18 7.14 28.21
N GLY A 247 -2.05 6.44 28.27
CA GLY A 247 -1.94 5.10 28.86
C GLY A 247 -2.43 3.97 27.95
N VAL A 248 -3.12 4.28 26.85
CA VAL A 248 -3.60 3.29 25.89
C VAL A 248 -2.53 3.03 24.84
N TRP A 249 -2.20 1.75 24.64
CA TRP A 249 -1.38 1.28 23.53
C TRP A 249 -2.08 0.15 22.81
N LEU A 250 -2.15 0.29 21.48
CA LEU A 250 -2.59 -0.75 20.57
C LEU A 250 -1.46 -1.06 19.60
N ALA A 251 -1.18 -2.34 19.34
CA ALA A 251 -0.31 -2.70 18.24
C ALA A 251 -0.92 -2.21 16.91
N PRO A 252 -0.13 -1.85 15.89
CA PRO A 252 -0.66 -1.38 14.61
C PRO A 252 -1.62 -2.38 13.94
N THR A 253 -1.44 -3.68 14.21
CA THR A 253 -2.32 -4.76 13.76
C THR A 253 -3.67 -4.80 14.48
N GLN A 254 -3.76 -4.23 15.68
CA GLN A 254 -4.99 -4.18 16.48
C GLN A 254 -5.85 -2.94 16.19
N LEU A 255 -5.25 -1.86 15.68
CA LEU A 255 -5.98 -0.62 15.39
C LEU A 255 -7.27 -0.81 14.57
N PRO A 256 -7.33 -1.64 13.52
CA PRO A 256 -8.54 -1.78 12.71
C PRO A 256 -9.72 -2.43 13.43
N GLN A 257 -9.47 -3.23 14.48
CA GLN A 257 -10.53 -3.93 15.23
C GLN A 257 -10.88 -3.22 16.54
N SER A 258 -9.99 -2.36 17.03
CA SER A 258 -10.14 -1.63 18.29
C SER A 258 -10.55 -0.17 18.09
N VAL A 259 -10.77 0.28 16.87
CA VAL A 259 -11.23 1.64 16.55
C VAL A 259 -12.30 1.58 15.47
N ARG A 260 -13.43 2.26 15.67
CA ARG A 260 -14.55 2.29 14.71
C ARG A 260 -15.16 3.68 14.57
N TRP A 261 -15.88 3.86 13.46
CA TRP A 261 -16.76 5.01 13.29
C TRP A 261 -18.08 4.76 13.99
N GLU A 262 -18.53 5.72 14.80
CA GLU A 262 -19.84 5.74 15.44
C GLU A 262 -20.56 7.03 15.07
N GLN A 263 -21.87 6.95 14.86
CA GLN A 263 -22.69 8.13 14.59
C GLN A 263 -23.30 8.62 15.91
N GLU A 264 -22.99 9.87 16.28
CA GLU A 264 -23.47 10.50 17.51
C GLU A 264 -24.08 11.85 17.14
N ALA A 265 -25.36 12.06 17.47
CA ALA A 265 -26.09 13.29 17.15
C ALA A 265 -25.96 13.73 15.67
N GLY A 266 -25.98 12.77 14.74
CA GLY A 266 -25.85 13.03 13.30
C GLY A 266 -24.41 13.25 12.80
N GLN A 267 -23.40 13.20 13.66
CA GLN A 267 -21.99 13.35 13.28
C GLN A 267 -21.22 12.05 13.45
N TRP A 268 -20.36 11.71 12.49
CA TRP A 268 -19.44 10.59 12.61
C TRP A 268 -18.27 10.94 13.53
N LYS A 269 -17.99 10.05 14.48
CA LYS A 269 -16.84 10.15 15.38
C LYS A 269 -16.04 8.84 15.36
N LEU A 270 -14.72 8.97 15.29
CA LEU A 270 -13.79 7.86 15.42
C LEU A 270 -13.54 7.57 16.90
N ARG A 271 -13.91 6.38 17.36
CA ARG A 271 -13.88 6.00 18.79
C ARG A 271 -13.12 4.68 19.00
N PRO A 272 -12.46 4.50 20.16
CA PRO A 272 -11.97 3.19 20.54
C PRO A 272 -13.15 2.26 20.82
N VAL A 273 -12.99 0.98 20.50
CA VAL A 273 -13.91 -0.09 20.88
C VAL A 273 -13.37 -0.70 22.18
N PRO A 274 -14.21 -0.89 23.21
CA PRO A 274 -13.81 -1.56 24.45
C PRO A 274 -13.37 -3.01 24.23
#